data_AF-A0A3M1HSR5-F1
#
_entry.id   AF-A0A3M1HSR5-F1
#
_cell.length_a   1.000
_cell.length_b   1.000
_cell.length_c   1.000
_cell.angle_alpha   90.00
_cell.angle_beta   90.00
_cell.angle_gamma   90.00
#
_symmetry.space_group_name_H-M   'P 1'
#
loop_
_entity.id
_entity.type
_entity.pdbx_description
1 polymer ?
#
loop_
_entity_poly.entity_id
_entity_poly.type
_entity_poly.pdbx_seq_one_letter_code
_entity_poly.pdbx_strand_id
1 'polypeptide(L)'
;MKRRDFLKLLGVSSATAVTTSCIESYHWAGTKSQKLIPYLVPPDEDHIPGEFVTIPTVCHECPNPCSALARIAVKAPDPVEIVKNREI
;
A
#
# COMPACT_ATOMS: atom_id res chain seq x y z
N MET A 1 -20.97 27.80 -39.54
CA MET A 1 -19.70 27.21 -39.06
C MET A 1 -19.32 26.06 -39.99
N LYS A 2 -18.06 25.92 -40.45
CA LYS A 2 -17.68 24.79 -41.32
C LYS A 2 -17.52 23.52 -40.49
N ARG A 3 -17.92 22.36 -41.03
CA ARG A 3 -17.78 21.03 -40.38
C ARG A 3 -16.37 20.78 -39.81
N ARG A 4 -15.35 21.25 -40.52
CA ARG A 4 -13.94 21.14 -40.11
C ARG A 4 -13.60 21.95 -38.86
N ASP A 5 -14.22 23.10 -38.66
CA ASP A 5 -13.93 23.95 -37.50
C ASP A 5 -14.58 23.39 -36.23
N PHE A 6 -15.77 22.78 -36.37
CA PHE A 6 -16.43 22.05 -35.30
C PHE A 6 -15.61 20.83 -34.83
N LEU A 7 -15.09 20.02 -35.77
CA LEU A 7 -14.25 18.87 -35.46
C LEU A 7 -12.93 19.26 -34.78
N LYS A 8 -12.35 20.41 -35.13
CA LYS A 8 -11.15 20.93 -34.45
C LYS A 8 -11.45 21.33 -33.00
N LEU A 9 -12.56 22.03 -32.76
CA LEU A 9 -12.98 22.41 -31.41
C LEU A 9 -13.28 21.19 -30.54
N LEU A 10 -13.99 20.20 -31.09
CA LEU A 10 -14.31 18.95 -30.40
C LEU A 10 -13.05 18.11 -30.14
N GLY A 11 -12.13 18.05 -31.09
CA GLY A 11 -10.85 17.34 -30.93
C GLY A 11 -9.96 17.96 -29.86
N VAL A 12 -9.86 19.30 -29.81
CA VAL A 12 -9.08 19.99 -28.78
C VAL A 12 -9.72 19.82 -27.39
N SER A 13 -11.04 19.97 -27.27
CA SER A 13 -11.73 19.85 -25.97
C SER A 13 -11.69 18.42 -25.42
N SER A 14 -11.87 17.40 -26.27
CA SER A 14 -11.77 15.99 -25.87
C SER A 14 -10.34 15.60 -25.49
N ALA A 15 -9.32 16.06 -26.23
CA ALA A 15 -7.91 15.83 -25.90
C ALA A 15 -7.54 16.41 -24.53
N THR A 16 -8.01 17.62 -24.18
CA THR A 16 -7.75 18.21 -22.87
C THR A 16 -8.35 17.40 -21.72
N ALA A 17 -9.59 16.91 -21.89
CA ALA A 17 -10.27 16.12 -20.85
C ALA A 17 -9.56 14.78 -20.58
N VAL A 18 -9.11 14.06 -21.62
CA VAL A 18 -8.37 12.80 -21.45
C VAL A 18 -6.95 12.99 -20.90
N THR A 19 -6.32 14.15 -21.16
CA THR A 19 -5.03 14.44 -20.52
C THR A 19 -5.21 14.65 -19.01
N THR A 20 -6.23 15.37 -18.56
CA THR A 20 -6.44 15.59 -17.11
C THR A 20 -6.76 14.33 -16.30
N SER A 21 -7.33 13.28 -16.93
CA SER A 21 -7.63 12.02 -16.23
C SER A 21 -6.44 11.07 -16.09
N CYS A 22 -5.37 11.24 -16.87
CA CYS A 22 -4.17 10.39 -16.82
C CYS A 22 -2.96 11.09 -16.17
N ILE A 23 -3.11 12.34 -15.73
CA ILE A 23 -2.05 13.12 -15.06
C ILE A 23 -1.96 12.76 -13.56
N GLU A 24 -2.11 11.47 -13.24
CA GLU A 24 -1.50 10.94 -12.01
C GLU A 24 0.03 10.74 -12.17
N SER A 25 0.60 11.15 -13.31
CA SER A 25 1.91 10.64 -13.76
C SER A 25 2.95 11.70 -14.15
N TYR A 26 2.73 13.00 -13.88
CA TYR A 26 3.80 13.98 -14.00
C TYR A 26 4.31 14.37 -12.62
N HIS A 27 5.56 14.01 -12.32
CA HIS A 27 6.27 14.23 -11.04
C HIS A 27 6.35 15.73 -10.60
N TRP A 28 5.81 16.67 -11.38
CA TRP A 28 5.72 18.09 -11.06
C TRP A 28 4.29 18.59 -10.80
N ALA A 29 3.27 17.76 -11.06
CA ALA A 29 1.85 18.06 -10.87
C ALA A 29 1.20 17.02 -9.94
N GLY A 30 1.61 17.04 -8.68
CA GLY A 30 0.68 16.77 -7.57
C GLY A 30 0.22 15.33 -7.32
N THR A 31 0.81 14.29 -7.91
CA THR A 31 0.68 12.94 -7.36
C THR A 31 1.91 12.59 -6.54
N LYS A 32 1.71 12.51 -5.22
CA LYS A 32 2.63 11.78 -4.36
C LYS A 32 2.61 10.32 -4.81
N SER A 33 3.45 9.95 -5.78
CA SER A 33 3.84 8.57 -5.97
C SER A 33 4.32 8.10 -4.60
N GLN A 34 3.52 7.27 -3.93
CA GLN A 34 3.88 6.77 -2.62
C GLN A 34 5.11 5.90 -2.83
N LYS A 35 6.28 6.42 -2.44
CA LYS A 35 7.54 5.73 -2.61
C LYS A 35 7.50 4.47 -1.76
N LEU A 36 7.42 3.31 -2.42
CA LEU A 36 7.62 2.02 -1.77
C LEU A 36 9.12 1.88 -1.48
N ILE A 37 9.50 1.82 -0.20
CA ILE A 37 10.88 1.59 0.22
C ILE A 37 11.01 0.08 0.48
N PRO A 38 11.63 -0.70 -0.43
CA PRO A 38 11.82 -2.13 -0.21
C PRO A 38 12.92 -2.38 0.82
N TYR A 39 12.97 -3.62 1.33
CA TYR A 39 14.11 -4.08 2.12
C TYR A 39 15.40 -3.97 1.31
N LEU A 40 16.45 -3.43 1.92
CA LEU A 40 17.78 -3.38 1.32
C LEU A 40 18.42 -4.77 1.25
N VAL A 41 18.20 -5.56 2.31
CA VAL A 41 18.57 -6.97 2.40
C VAL A 41 17.30 -7.71 2.84
N PRO A 42 16.77 -8.62 2.01
CA PRO A 42 15.60 -9.39 2.41
C PRO A 42 15.97 -10.32 3.59
N PRO A 43 15.11 -10.46 4.61
CA PRO A 43 15.26 -11.49 5.62
C PRO A 43 15.15 -12.89 4.99
N ASP A 44 15.61 -13.91 5.72
CA ASP A 44 15.54 -15.33 5.29
C ASP A 44 14.08 -15.79 5.01
N GLU A 45 13.96 -16.97 4.39
CA GLU A 45 12.74 -17.60 3.82
C GLU A 45 11.39 -17.20 4.48
N ASP A 46 10.36 -17.07 3.65
CA ASP A 46 8.94 -16.83 3.99
C ASP A 46 8.49 -15.39 4.34
N HIS A 47 9.32 -14.36 4.14
CA HIS A 47 8.89 -12.96 4.27
C HIS A 47 8.37 -12.38 2.94
N ILE A 48 7.07 -12.58 2.68
CA ILE A 48 6.40 -12.04 1.49
C ILE A 48 5.79 -10.66 1.82
N PRO A 49 6.21 -9.56 1.15
CA PRO A 49 5.65 -8.23 1.41
C PRO A 49 4.14 -8.18 1.21
N GLY A 50 3.42 -7.63 2.19
CA GLY A 50 1.95 -7.56 2.19
C GLY A 50 1.25 -8.79 2.77
N GLU A 51 1.99 -9.83 3.16
CA GLU A 51 1.47 -10.96 3.94
C GLU A 51 1.68 -10.76 5.44
N PHE A 52 0.97 -11.53 6.26
CA PHE A 52 1.18 -11.56 7.71
C PHE A 52 2.01 -12.78 8.09
N VAL A 53 3.07 -12.58 8.86
CA VAL A 53 3.83 -13.66 9.48
C VAL A 53 3.32 -13.86 10.92
N THR A 54 3.11 -15.12 11.30
CA THR A 54 2.70 -15.46 12.67
C THR A 54 3.89 -16.02 13.42
N ILE A 55 4.28 -15.37 14.52
CA ILE A 55 5.37 -15.83 15.37
C ILE A 55 4.86 -16.17 16.78
N PRO A 56 5.42 -17.20 17.44
CA PRO A 56 5.17 -17.46 18.85
C PRO A 56 5.85 -16.40 19.71
N THR A 57 5.09 -15.82 20.64
CA THR A 57 5.55 -14.75 21.55
C THR A 57 4.97 -14.96 22.96
N VAL A 58 5.37 -14.09 23.90
CA VAL A 58 4.86 -14.07 25.27
C VAL A 58 4.33 -12.68 25.62
N CYS A 59 3.16 -12.63 26.25
CA CYS A 59 2.58 -11.38 26.74
C CYS A 59 3.09 -11.09 28.17
N HIS A 60 3.62 -9.88 28.38
CA HIS A 60 4.19 -9.41 29.65
C HIS A 60 3.35 -8.33 30.34
N GLU A 61 2.05 -8.23 30.03
CA GLU A 61 1.17 -7.23 30.64
C GLU A 61 0.95 -7.48 32.15
N CYS A 62 1.01 -8.74 32.58
CA CYS A 62 0.84 -9.12 33.98
C CYS A 62 2.07 -9.92 34.50
N PRO A 63 2.24 -10.06 35.84
CA PRO A 63 3.37 -10.76 36.44
C PRO A 63 3.49 -12.24 36.04
N ASN A 64 2.42 -12.82 35.50
CA ASN A 64 2.36 -14.21 35.09
C ASN A 64 2.24 -14.29 33.55
N PRO A 65 3.37 -14.41 32.82
CA PRO A 65 3.37 -14.30 31.37
C PRO A 65 2.58 -15.45 30.73
N CYS A 66 1.82 -15.14 29.69
CA CYS A 66 1.07 -16.12 28.90
C CYS A 66 1.60 -16.18 27.46
N SER A 67 1.50 -17.36 26.84
CA SER A 67 1.87 -17.56 25.44
C SER A 67 0.86 -16.89 24.51
N ALA A 68 1.36 -16.22 23.47
CA ALA A 68 0.54 -15.57 22.46
C ALA A 68 1.12 -15.82 21.06
N LEU A 69 0.27 -15.74 20.04
CA LEU A 69 0.69 -15.73 18.64
C LEU A 69 0.58 -14.29 18.13
N ALA A 70 1.71 -13.69 17.75
CA ALA A 70 1.73 -12.34 17.20
C ALA A 70 1.63 -12.42 15.69
N ARG A 71 0.68 -11.69 15.11
CA ARG A 71 0.59 -11.48 13.66
C ARG A 71 1.27 -10.17 13.32
N ILE A 72 2.28 -10.27 12.48
CA ILE A 72 3.13 -9.15 12.08
C ILE A 72 2.93 -8.95 10.58
N ALA A 73 2.48 -7.76 10.19
CA ALA A 73 2.42 -7.41 8.79
C ALA A 73 3.83 -7.25 8.24
N VAL A 74 4.13 -7.87 7.09
CA VAL A 74 5.41 -7.72 6.38
C VAL A 74 5.40 -6.40 5.61
N LYS A 75 5.31 -5.30 6.37
CA LYS A 75 5.40 -3.92 5.90
C LYS A 75 5.97 -3.08 7.05
N ALA A 76 7.05 -2.37 6.76
CA ALA A 76 7.72 -1.51 7.73
C ALA A 76 6.82 -0.33 8.18
N PRO A 77 6.98 0.20 9.41
CA PRO A 77 6.76 -0.45 10.69
C PRO A 77 5.25 -0.43 11.02
N ASP A 78 4.56 -1.53 10.74
CA ASP A 78 3.12 -1.62 11.02
C ASP A 78 2.87 -2.14 12.45
N PRO A 79 1.75 -1.75 13.10
CA PRO A 79 1.43 -2.17 14.45
C PRO A 79 1.28 -3.69 14.57
N VAL A 80 1.83 -4.27 15.64
CA VAL A 80 1.70 -5.69 15.96
C VAL A 80 0.29 -5.97 16.46
N GLU A 81 -0.41 -6.88 15.79
CA GLU A 81 -1.71 -7.35 16.23
C GLU A 81 -1.53 -8.67 17.01
N ILE A 82 -1.83 -8.64 18.31
CA ILE A 82 -1.77 -9.83 19.15
C ILE A 82 -3.04 -10.64 18.92
N VAL A 83 -2.92 -11.81 18.30
CA VAL A 83 -4.04 -12.74 18.22
C VAL A 83 -4.11 -13.52 19.51
N LYS A 84 -5.16 -13.24 20.28
CA LYS A 84 -5.48 -14.00 21.49
C LYS A 84 -5.92 -15.39 21.06
N ASN A 85 -5.17 -16.42 21.43
CA ASN A 85 -5.57 -17.81 21.21
C ASN A 85 -6.94 -18.04 21.87
N ARG A 86 -7.95 -18.31 21.05
CA ARG A 86 -9.22 -18.84 21.50
C ARG A 86 -9.15 -20.36 21.38
N GLU A 87 -9.12 -21.00 22.55
CA GLU A 87 -9.42 -22.41 22.84
C GLU A 87 -8.45 -23.48 22.31
N ILE A 88 -7.79 -24.18 23.25
CA ILE A 88 -8.22 -25.52 23.71
C ILE A 88 -8.16 -25.52 25.24
#